data_AF-A0A7X7JNE9-F1
#
_entry.id   AF-A0A7X7JNE9-F1
#
_cell.length_a   1.000
_cell.length_b   1.000
_cell.length_c   1.000
_cell.angle_alpha   90.00
_cell.angle_beta   90.00
_cell.angle_gamma   90.00
#
_symmetry.space_group_name_H-M   'P 1'
#
loop_
_entity.id
_entity.type
_entity.pdbx_description
1 polymer ?
#
loop_
_entity_poly.entity_id
_entity_poly.type
_entity_poly.pdbx_seq_one_letter_code
_entity_poly.pdbx_strand_id
1 'polypeptide(L)'
;MNGDGGSEASGGADGTGSDEVPDGAACADVADWPDDWSAREDEILTLVNEHRAAGANCGGEARPPVEPLSMDPHLRCAARLHSMDMAERDYFSHGTWDESADACSNDGQCASGYTCQPRTSGSTPSRCGKSPSLRVQEVGGPMGAGWENIAAGNSTAADTMNQWMNSTGHCNNIMNGNLRTIGVGYYGGGSFGHYWTQGFDN
;
A
#
# COMPACT_ATOMS: atom_id res chain seq x y z
N MET A 1 2.52 46.94 -16.87
CA MET A 1 3.75 46.18 -17.17
C MET A 1 4.31 45.74 -15.84
N ASN A 2 4.26 44.42 -15.60
CA ASN A 2 4.75 43.79 -14.38
C ASN A 2 6.29 43.85 -14.36
N GLY A 3 6.86 44.07 -13.18
CA GLY A 3 8.28 43.95 -12.90
C GLY A 3 8.44 43.21 -11.59
N ASP A 4 8.65 41.91 -11.71
CA ASP A 4 9.02 40.97 -10.65
C ASP A 4 10.47 41.23 -10.20
N GLY A 5 10.80 40.88 -8.96
CA GLY A 5 12.10 41.12 -8.35
C GLY A 5 12.14 40.69 -6.90
N GLY A 6 12.03 39.37 -6.69
CA GLY A 6 12.13 38.74 -5.38
C GLY A 6 13.50 38.86 -4.71
N SER A 7 13.50 38.66 -3.39
CA SER A 7 14.61 38.12 -2.57
C SER A 7 14.12 38.02 -1.13
N GLU A 8 13.67 36.85 -0.68
CA GLU A 8 13.70 36.48 0.74
C GLU A 8 14.02 34.98 0.78
N ALA A 9 15.19 34.65 1.32
CA ALA A 9 15.59 33.29 1.69
C ALA A 9 15.16 33.05 3.15
N SER A 10 14.65 31.86 3.48
CA SER A 10 15.06 31.04 4.65
C SER A 10 14.01 30.01 5.10
N GLY A 11 14.51 28.81 5.45
CA GLY A 11 13.82 27.75 6.23
C GLY A 11 13.08 26.73 5.36
N GLY A 12 13.47 25.46 5.24
CA GLY A 12 14.13 24.59 6.19
C GLY A 12 13.15 23.48 6.58
N ALA A 13 13.18 22.36 5.86
CA ALA A 13 12.75 21.06 6.34
C ALA A 13 13.72 20.03 5.75
N ASP A 14 14.81 19.85 6.49
CA ASP A 14 15.68 18.70 6.43
C ASP A 14 14.86 17.51 6.96
N GLY A 15 14.56 16.56 6.06
CA GLY A 15 13.79 15.35 6.34
C GLY A 15 14.41 14.21 5.55
N THR A 16 15.67 13.91 5.84
CA THR A 16 16.45 12.85 5.21
C THR A 16 15.77 11.50 5.40
N GLY A 17 15.53 10.78 4.30
CA GLY A 17 14.70 9.57 4.18
C GLY A 17 15.20 8.29 4.86
N SER A 18 15.72 8.35 6.09
CA SER A 18 16.05 7.16 6.88
C SER A 18 14.91 6.66 7.77
N ASP A 19 13.89 7.48 8.04
CA ASP A 19 12.81 7.13 8.98
C ASP A 19 11.52 6.65 8.29
N GLU A 20 11.48 6.66 6.95
CA GLU A 20 10.27 6.28 6.20
C GLU A 20 10.09 4.76 6.10
N VAL A 21 11.19 4.03 5.97
CA VAL A 21 11.25 2.57 5.90
C VAL A 21 12.43 2.06 6.74
N PRO A 22 12.42 0.79 7.21
CA PRO A 22 13.52 0.26 8.00
C PRO A 22 14.82 0.20 7.21
N ASP A 23 15.94 0.51 7.88
CA ASP A 23 17.28 0.28 7.34
C ASP A 23 17.51 -1.21 7.05
N GLY A 24 17.97 -1.53 5.84
CA GLY A 24 18.41 -2.88 5.50
C GLY A 24 18.19 -3.26 4.05
N ALA A 25 18.80 -4.37 3.65
CA ALA A 25 18.74 -4.86 2.27
C ALA A 25 17.31 -5.16 1.80
N ALA A 26 16.40 -5.51 2.71
CA ALA A 26 15.02 -5.84 2.37
C ALA A 26 14.21 -4.63 1.87
N CYS A 27 14.55 -3.42 2.30
CA CYS A 27 13.85 -2.18 1.94
C CYS A 27 14.69 -1.25 1.04
N ALA A 28 15.89 -1.68 0.63
CA ALA A 28 16.84 -0.83 -0.08
C ALA A 28 16.28 -0.25 -1.39
N ASP A 29 15.51 -1.03 -2.15
CA ASP A 29 14.94 -0.60 -3.43
C ASP A 29 13.83 0.46 -3.29
N VAL A 30 13.33 0.67 -2.06
CA VAL A 30 12.23 1.60 -1.75
C VAL A 30 12.59 2.62 -0.67
N ALA A 31 13.86 2.67 -0.27
CA ALA A 31 14.38 3.61 0.73
C ALA A 31 14.46 5.03 0.17
N ASP A 32 14.89 5.18 -1.09
CA ASP A 32 15.13 6.48 -1.73
C ASP A 32 14.02 6.84 -2.72
N TRP A 33 12.75 6.73 -2.30
CA TRP A 33 11.63 7.12 -3.15
C TRP A 33 11.56 8.64 -3.37
N PRO A 34 11.03 9.10 -4.52
CA PRO A 34 10.83 10.52 -4.76
C PRO A 34 9.96 11.17 -3.66
N ASP A 35 10.36 12.35 -3.19
CA ASP A 35 9.62 13.08 -2.14
C ASP A 35 8.14 13.28 -2.50
N ASP A 36 7.82 13.48 -3.79
CA ASP A 36 6.44 13.66 -4.25
C ASP A 36 5.62 12.35 -4.24
N TRP A 37 6.29 11.20 -4.17
CA TRP A 37 5.64 9.90 -3.98
C TRP A 37 5.40 9.66 -2.49
N SER A 38 6.40 9.93 -1.65
CA SER A 38 6.25 9.86 -0.19
C SER A 38 5.15 10.80 0.32
N ALA A 39 5.07 12.02 -0.22
CA ALA A 39 4.02 12.98 0.14
C ALA A 39 2.59 12.46 -0.17
N ARG A 40 2.41 11.66 -1.23
CA ARG A 40 1.11 11.06 -1.56
C ARG A 40 0.71 9.96 -0.58
N GLU A 41 1.67 9.23 -0.06
CA GLU A 41 1.44 8.22 0.97
C GLU A 41 0.97 8.87 2.28
N ASP A 42 1.59 9.99 2.65
CA ASP A 42 1.21 10.78 3.82
C ASP A 42 -0.17 11.44 3.64
N GLU A 43 -0.50 11.87 2.42
CA GLU A 43 -1.84 12.36 2.07
C GLU A 43 -2.91 11.25 2.24
N ILE A 44 -2.62 10.02 1.82
CA ILE A 44 -3.52 8.88 2.08
C ILE A 44 -3.72 8.64 3.58
N LEU A 45 -2.65 8.67 4.39
CA LEU A 45 -2.79 8.53 5.85
C LEU A 45 -3.70 9.61 6.43
N THR A 46 -3.53 10.85 5.98
CA THR A 46 -4.38 11.99 6.39
C THR A 46 -5.84 11.72 6.05
N LEU A 47 -6.14 11.38 4.79
CA LEU A 47 -7.49 11.10 4.33
C LEU A 47 -8.14 9.89 5.03
N VAL A 48 -7.36 8.83 5.28
CA VAL A 48 -7.81 7.67 6.07
C VAL A 48 -8.23 8.12 7.46
N ASN A 49 -7.41 8.94 8.13
CA ASN A 49 -7.70 9.42 9.48
C ASN A 49 -8.87 10.40 9.53
N GLU A 50 -9.08 11.21 8.49
CA GLU A 50 -10.29 12.03 8.34
C GLU A 50 -11.56 11.18 8.26
N HIS A 51 -11.56 10.13 7.43
CA HIS A 51 -12.67 9.18 7.33
C HIS A 51 -12.89 8.41 8.64
N ARG A 52 -11.81 7.96 9.29
CA ARG A 52 -11.88 7.26 10.58
C ARG A 52 -12.46 8.16 11.67
N ALA A 53 -12.09 9.42 11.74
CA ALA A 53 -12.63 10.39 12.69
C ALA A 53 -14.10 10.76 12.41
N ALA A 54 -14.50 10.84 11.14
CA ALA A 54 -15.87 11.16 10.76
C ALA A 54 -16.85 9.98 10.88
N GLY A 55 -16.34 8.75 10.79
CA GLY A 55 -17.16 7.59 10.47
C GLY A 55 -17.43 7.51 8.96
N ALA A 56 -18.01 6.40 8.51
CA ALA A 56 -18.30 6.19 7.08
C ALA A 56 -19.52 5.30 6.87
N ASN A 57 -19.98 5.22 5.63
CA ASN A 57 -20.93 4.21 5.20
C ASN A 57 -20.20 3.22 4.27
N CYS A 58 -20.05 1.97 4.72
CA CYS A 58 -19.43 0.91 3.94
C CYS A 58 -20.51 -0.04 3.41
N GLY A 59 -20.87 0.08 2.14
CA GLY A 59 -21.81 -0.83 1.49
C GLY A 59 -23.25 -0.77 2.04
N GLY A 60 -23.68 0.38 2.57
CA GLY A 60 -24.99 0.56 3.22
C GLY A 60 -24.94 0.48 4.74
N GLU A 61 -23.85 -0.04 5.33
CA GLU A 61 -23.67 -0.13 6.77
C GLU A 61 -22.92 1.08 7.33
N ALA A 62 -23.51 1.75 8.33
CA ALA A 62 -22.84 2.81 9.05
C ALA A 62 -21.71 2.24 9.92
N ARG A 63 -20.50 2.78 9.73
CA ARG A 63 -19.33 2.57 10.60
C ARG A 63 -19.19 3.79 11.51
N PRO A 64 -19.09 3.61 12.84
CA PRO A 64 -18.86 4.73 13.75
C PRO A 64 -17.46 5.32 13.55
N PRO A 65 -17.20 6.53 14.11
CA PRO A 65 -15.84 7.02 14.28
C PRO A 65 -14.94 6.00 15.01
N VAL A 66 -13.70 5.89 14.57
CA VAL A 66 -12.67 5.01 15.15
C VAL A 66 -11.35 5.77 15.29
N GLU A 67 -10.48 5.31 16.19
CA GLU A 67 -9.19 5.94 16.48
C GLU A 67 -8.32 6.10 15.22
N PRO A 68 -7.48 7.14 15.12
CA PRO A 68 -6.58 7.30 13.98
C PRO A 68 -5.53 6.19 13.93
N LEU A 69 -5.00 5.96 12.73
CA LEU A 69 -3.84 5.10 12.48
C LEU A 69 -2.56 5.92 12.49
N SER A 70 -1.44 5.25 12.75
CA SER A 70 -0.08 5.79 12.61
C SER A 70 0.68 5.06 11.50
N MET A 71 1.58 5.76 10.79
CA MET A 71 2.42 5.12 9.78
C MET A 71 3.40 4.16 10.46
N ASP A 72 3.43 2.91 10.03
CA ASP A 72 4.46 1.94 10.42
C ASP A 72 5.46 1.76 9.27
N PRO A 73 6.78 1.91 9.52
CA PRO A 73 7.78 1.88 8.46
C PRO A 73 7.90 0.49 7.80
N HIS A 74 7.69 -0.61 8.54
CA HIS A 74 7.75 -1.96 7.96
C HIS A 74 6.55 -2.20 7.04
N LEU A 75 5.35 -1.79 7.46
CA LEU A 75 4.17 -1.81 6.60
C LEU A 75 4.38 -0.93 5.36
N ARG A 76 4.97 0.27 5.53
CA ARG A 76 5.25 1.19 4.42
C ARG A 76 6.20 0.52 3.43
N CYS A 77 7.33 -0.03 3.89
CA CYS A 77 8.27 -0.77 3.06
C CYS A 77 7.60 -1.90 2.27
N ALA A 78 6.83 -2.76 2.95
CA ALA A 78 6.12 -3.87 2.30
C ALA A 78 5.10 -3.38 1.24
N ALA A 79 4.38 -2.29 1.52
CA ALA A 79 3.41 -1.70 0.60
C ALA A 79 4.09 -1.04 -0.61
N ARG A 80 5.24 -0.39 -0.40
CA ARG A 80 6.06 0.19 -1.48
C ARG A 80 6.56 -0.89 -2.44
N LEU A 81 7.19 -1.94 -1.89
CA LEU A 81 7.69 -3.07 -2.65
C LEU A 81 6.58 -3.75 -3.45
N HIS A 82 5.39 -3.92 -2.86
CA HIS A 82 4.27 -4.54 -3.55
C HIS A 82 3.73 -3.69 -4.71
N SER A 83 3.65 -2.38 -4.51
CA SER A 83 3.18 -1.45 -5.56
C SER A 83 4.18 -1.39 -6.72
N MET A 84 5.48 -1.39 -6.42
CA MET A 84 6.55 -1.51 -7.40
C MET A 84 6.47 -2.84 -8.17
N ASP A 85 6.35 -3.97 -7.47
CA ASP A 85 6.29 -5.29 -8.10
C ASP A 85 5.08 -5.45 -9.04
N MET A 86 3.90 -4.98 -8.61
CA MET A 86 2.70 -4.96 -9.46
C MET A 86 2.89 -4.14 -10.74
N ALA A 87 3.54 -2.99 -10.64
CA ALA A 87 3.78 -2.10 -11.77
C ALA A 87 4.85 -2.63 -12.72
N GLU A 88 5.98 -3.12 -12.20
CA GLU A 88 7.11 -3.59 -13.01
C GLU A 88 6.81 -4.91 -13.72
N ARG A 89 5.93 -5.73 -13.15
CA ARG A 89 5.54 -7.04 -13.71
C ARG A 89 4.16 -7.05 -14.34
N ASP A 90 3.50 -5.89 -14.43
CA ASP A 90 2.20 -5.71 -15.09
C ASP A 90 1.11 -6.69 -14.60
N TYR A 91 0.91 -6.76 -13.28
CA TYR A 91 -0.18 -7.52 -12.68
C TYR A 91 -0.90 -6.74 -11.59
N PHE A 92 -2.08 -7.21 -11.18
CA PHE A 92 -2.85 -6.60 -10.10
C PHE A 92 -3.45 -7.68 -9.20
N SER A 93 -2.84 -7.89 -8.03
CA SER A 93 -3.25 -8.93 -7.08
C SER A 93 -2.68 -8.67 -5.69
N HIS A 94 -3.34 -9.20 -4.65
CA HIS A 94 -2.87 -9.15 -3.26
C HIS A 94 -1.63 -10.02 -3.00
N GLY A 95 -1.43 -11.08 -3.80
CA GLY A 95 -0.22 -11.88 -3.71
C GLY A 95 0.94 -11.20 -4.44
N THR A 96 2.14 -11.21 -3.87
CA THR A 96 3.34 -10.78 -4.61
C THR A 96 3.83 -11.91 -5.47
N TRP A 97 4.12 -11.62 -6.74
CA TRP A 97 4.60 -12.65 -7.63
C TRP A 97 5.96 -13.17 -7.16
N ASP A 98 6.06 -14.48 -6.95
CA ASP A 98 7.31 -15.15 -6.61
C ASP A 98 7.57 -16.24 -7.67
N GLU A 99 8.54 -15.99 -8.53
CA GLU A 99 8.89 -16.94 -9.60
C GLU A 99 9.53 -18.23 -9.07
N SER A 100 10.08 -18.18 -7.85
CA SER A 100 10.64 -19.33 -7.15
C SER A 100 9.57 -20.14 -6.43
N ALA A 101 8.38 -19.56 -6.23
CA ALA A 101 7.28 -20.25 -5.56
C ALA A 101 6.69 -21.37 -6.43
N ASP A 102 6.26 -22.41 -5.72
CA ASP A 102 5.62 -23.57 -6.30
C ASP A 102 4.36 -23.18 -7.09
N ALA A 103 4.02 -24.03 -8.07
CA ALA A 103 2.69 -23.99 -8.66
C ALA A 103 1.65 -24.25 -7.57
N CYS A 104 0.48 -23.64 -7.70
CA CYS A 104 -0.65 -24.01 -6.85
C CYS A 104 -0.96 -25.49 -7.04
N SER A 105 -1.36 -26.16 -5.96
CA SER A 105 -1.95 -27.49 -6.08
C SER A 105 -3.21 -27.44 -6.95
N ASN A 106 -3.67 -28.60 -7.42
CA ASN A 106 -4.93 -28.68 -8.19
C ASN A 106 -6.14 -28.14 -7.41
N ASP A 107 -6.06 -28.12 -6.08
CA ASP A 107 -7.09 -27.57 -5.18
C ASP A 107 -6.85 -26.08 -4.85
N GLY A 108 -5.93 -25.42 -5.55
CA GLY A 108 -5.60 -24.01 -5.37
C GLY A 108 -4.83 -23.70 -4.08
N GLN A 109 -4.21 -24.71 -3.46
CA GLN A 109 -3.47 -24.53 -2.21
C GLN A 109 -2.01 -24.17 -2.46
N CYS A 110 -1.46 -23.39 -1.53
CA CYS A 110 -0.09 -22.94 -1.49
C CYS A 110 0.53 -23.24 -0.12
N ALA A 111 1.86 -23.14 -0.03
CA ALA A 111 2.56 -23.16 1.25
C ALA A 111 2.05 -22.04 2.19
N SER A 112 2.25 -22.22 3.51
CA SER A 112 1.87 -21.19 4.49
C SER A 112 2.54 -19.85 4.15
N GLY A 113 1.78 -18.76 4.21
CA GLY A 113 2.25 -17.42 3.79
C GLY A 113 2.15 -17.15 2.29
N TYR A 114 1.61 -18.09 1.49
CA TYR A 114 1.39 -17.89 0.07
C TYR A 114 -0.09 -18.00 -0.31
N THR A 115 -0.48 -17.27 -1.35
CA THR A 115 -1.84 -17.27 -1.92
C THR A 115 -1.79 -17.63 -3.40
N CYS A 116 -2.67 -18.52 -3.84
CA CYS A 116 -2.72 -18.93 -5.24
C CYS A 116 -3.25 -17.80 -6.13
N GLN A 117 -2.51 -17.46 -7.19
CA GLN A 117 -2.86 -16.39 -8.11
C GLN A 117 -3.23 -16.92 -9.50
N PRO A 118 -4.39 -16.54 -10.07
CA PRO A 118 -4.70 -16.86 -11.46
C PRO A 118 -3.82 -16.03 -12.41
N ARG A 119 -3.15 -16.67 -13.37
CA ARG A 119 -2.48 -15.92 -14.45
C ARG A 119 -3.55 -15.35 -15.38
N THR A 120 -3.68 -14.02 -15.44
CA THR A 120 -4.42 -13.36 -16.52
C THR A 120 -3.70 -13.71 -17.83
N SER A 121 -4.41 -14.38 -18.75
CA SER A 121 -3.94 -15.01 -20.00
C SER A 121 -3.57 -16.51 -19.92
N GLY A 122 -4.59 -17.35 -19.71
CA GLY A 122 -4.79 -18.62 -20.43
C GLY A 122 -3.77 -19.76 -20.27
N SER A 123 -2.77 -19.63 -19.40
CA SER A 123 -1.73 -20.66 -19.22
C SER A 123 -1.66 -21.12 -17.77
N THR A 124 -2.11 -22.34 -17.53
CA THR A 124 -1.91 -23.09 -16.28
C THR A 124 -0.49 -23.66 -16.18
N PRO A 125 0.03 -23.83 -14.95
CA PRO A 125 -0.65 -23.65 -13.67
C PRO A 125 -0.51 -22.24 -13.07
N SER A 126 -1.52 -21.85 -12.29
CA SER A 126 -1.47 -20.75 -11.32
C SER A 126 -0.27 -20.93 -10.39
N ARG A 127 0.36 -19.83 -9.96
CA ARG A 127 1.49 -19.87 -9.02
C ARG A 127 1.12 -19.27 -7.68
N CYS A 128 1.84 -19.71 -6.67
CA CYS A 128 1.75 -19.17 -5.33
C CYS A 128 2.47 -17.82 -5.27
N GLY A 129 1.80 -16.78 -4.78
CA GLY A 129 2.40 -15.48 -4.51
C GLY A 129 2.44 -15.21 -3.01
N LYS A 130 3.41 -14.42 -2.53
CA LYS A 130 3.54 -14.12 -1.10
C LYS A 130 2.32 -13.35 -0.61
N SER A 131 1.74 -13.73 0.52
CA SER A 131 0.62 -13.01 1.14
C SER A 131 1.08 -11.65 1.66
N PRO A 132 0.15 -10.70 1.88
CA PRO A 132 0.48 -9.44 2.54
C PRO A 132 1.21 -9.64 3.86
N SER A 133 0.77 -10.63 4.65
CA SER A 133 1.41 -10.99 5.91
C SER A 133 2.83 -11.52 5.78
N LEU A 134 3.13 -12.28 4.73
CA LEU A 134 4.47 -12.78 4.49
C LEU A 134 5.40 -11.64 4.06
N ARG A 135 4.93 -10.73 3.19
CA ARG A 135 5.70 -9.53 2.80
C ARG A 135 6.15 -8.70 4.00
N VAL A 136 5.23 -8.42 4.92
CA VAL A 136 5.53 -7.62 6.12
C VAL A 136 6.56 -8.34 7.01
N GLN A 137 6.45 -9.65 7.19
CA GLN A 137 7.42 -10.44 7.94
C GLN A 137 8.82 -10.44 7.29
N GLU A 138 8.90 -10.53 5.96
CA GLU A 138 10.17 -10.58 5.24
C GLU A 138 10.98 -9.27 5.37
N VAL A 139 10.30 -8.14 5.56
CA VAL A 139 10.95 -6.84 5.82
C VAL A 139 11.19 -6.58 7.31
N GLY A 140 10.90 -7.56 8.18
CA GLY A 140 11.13 -7.48 9.63
C GLY A 140 9.95 -6.95 10.46
N GLY A 141 8.78 -6.77 9.83
CA GLY A 141 7.57 -6.26 10.48
C GLY A 141 6.83 -7.29 11.36
N PRO A 142 5.74 -6.85 12.02
CA PRO A 142 5.00 -7.67 12.98
C PRO A 142 4.31 -8.88 12.36
N MET A 143 4.27 -9.97 13.13
CA MET A 143 3.56 -11.21 12.77
C MET A 143 2.04 -10.96 12.77
N GLY A 144 1.37 -11.26 11.66
CA GLY A 144 -0.10 -11.21 11.58
C GLY A 144 -0.68 -9.92 10.99
N ALA A 145 0.16 -8.93 10.68
CA ALA A 145 -0.21 -7.88 9.73
C ALA A 145 -0.69 -8.52 8.44
N GLY A 146 -1.78 -8.07 7.83
CA GLY A 146 -2.35 -8.80 6.69
C GLY A 146 -3.63 -8.27 6.11
N TRP A 147 -4.22 -7.24 6.71
CA TRP A 147 -5.28 -6.47 6.08
C TRP A 147 -4.65 -5.62 4.99
N GLU A 148 -5.20 -5.71 3.79
CA GLU A 148 -4.66 -4.98 2.64
C GLU A 148 -5.77 -4.42 1.76
N ASN A 149 -5.54 -3.20 1.29
CA ASN A 149 -6.24 -2.64 0.14
C ASN A 149 -5.22 -2.40 -0.98
N ILE A 150 -5.58 -2.73 -2.22
CA ILE A 150 -4.82 -2.34 -3.41
C ILE A 150 -5.69 -1.53 -4.35
N ALA A 151 -5.09 -0.60 -5.09
CA ALA A 151 -5.76 0.19 -6.11
C ALA A 151 -4.80 0.45 -7.28
N ALA A 152 -5.37 0.68 -8.46
CA ALA A 152 -4.61 1.06 -9.64
C ALA A 152 -5.43 2.02 -10.53
N GLY A 153 -4.73 2.83 -11.32
CA GLY A 153 -5.31 3.72 -12.34
C GLY A 153 -5.45 5.19 -11.94
N ASN A 154 -5.54 5.51 -10.65
CA ASN A 154 -5.66 6.89 -10.16
C ASN A 154 -4.29 7.47 -9.79
N SER A 155 -3.99 8.70 -10.21
CA SER A 155 -2.69 9.36 -9.96
C SER A 155 -2.62 10.10 -8.62
N THR A 156 -3.78 10.43 -8.04
CA THR A 156 -3.91 11.25 -6.83
C THR A 156 -4.31 10.40 -5.63
N ALA A 157 -3.91 10.83 -4.44
CA ALA A 157 -4.31 10.20 -3.19
C ALA A 157 -5.83 10.32 -2.99
N ALA A 158 -6.41 11.49 -3.27
CA ALA A 158 -7.85 11.74 -3.12
C ALA A 158 -8.72 10.80 -4.00
N ASP A 159 -8.38 10.61 -5.28
CA ASP A 159 -9.16 9.73 -6.16
C ASP A 159 -9.00 8.26 -5.76
N THR A 160 -7.80 7.87 -5.33
CA THR A 160 -7.53 6.53 -4.81
C THR A 160 -8.29 6.27 -3.50
N MET A 161 -8.34 7.24 -2.59
CA MET A 161 -9.13 7.16 -1.37
C MET A 161 -10.61 6.99 -1.69
N ASN A 162 -11.14 7.78 -2.62
CA ASN A 162 -12.52 7.66 -3.09
C ASN A 162 -12.81 6.27 -3.68
N GLN A 163 -11.86 5.71 -4.44
CA GLN A 163 -11.96 4.36 -4.98
C GLN A 163 -12.06 3.29 -3.87
N TRP A 164 -11.25 3.40 -2.82
CA TRP A 164 -11.33 2.49 -1.67
C TRP A 164 -12.63 2.67 -0.88
N MET A 165 -13.05 3.90 -0.59
CA MET A 165 -14.28 4.14 0.19
C MET A 165 -15.55 3.69 -0.54
N ASN A 166 -15.55 3.70 -1.88
CA ASN A 166 -16.65 3.18 -2.69
C ASN A 166 -16.68 1.64 -2.80
N SER A 167 -15.68 0.94 -2.28
CA SER A 167 -15.65 -0.51 -2.18
C SER A 167 -15.98 -0.96 -0.76
N THR A 168 -17.04 -1.74 -0.58
CA THR A 168 -17.45 -2.24 0.74
C THR A 168 -16.30 -2.95 1.47
N GLY A 169 -15.54 -3.79 0.76
CA GLY A 169 -14.42 -4.52 1.36
C GLY A 169 -13.29 -3.60 1.82
N HIS A 170 -12.86 -2.67 0.97
CA HIS A 170 -11.77 -1.76 1.30
C HIS A 170 -12.17 -0.76 2.39
N CYS A 171 -13.38 -0.21 2.30
CA CYS A 171 -13.96 0.66 3.32
C CYS A 171 -14.01 -0.03 4.69
N ASN A 172 -14.40 -1.32 4.74
CA ASN A 172 -14.40 -2.09 5.98
C ASN A 172 -13.00 -2.26 6.58
N ASN A 173 -11.97 -2.44 5.76
CA ASN A 173 -10.59 -2.48 6.25
C ASN A 173 -10.18 -1.13 6.87
N ILE A 174 -10.41 -0.02 6.15
CA ILE A 174 -10.10 1.34 6.60
C ILE A 174 -10.82 1.69 7.91
N MET A 175 -12.09 1.29 8.04
CA MET A 175 -12.92 1.59 9.21
C MET A 175 -12.85 0.53 10.32
N ASN A 176 -11.94 -0.44 10.22
CA ASN A 176 -11.77 -1.44 11.25
C ASN A 176 -11.16 -0.81 12.52
N GLY A 177 -11.97 -0.71 13.58
CA GLY A 177 -11.58 -0.08 14.85
C GLY A 177 -10.56 -0.87 15.68
N ASN A 178 -10.18 -2.07 15.25
CA ASN A 178 -9.12 -2.85 15.90
C ASN A 178 -7.72 -2.52 15.38
N LEU A 179 -7.61 -1.83 14.24
CA LEU A 179 -6.33 -1.50 13.62
C LEU A 179 -5.73 -0.22 14.23
N ARG A 180 -4.40 -0.15 14.30
CA ARG A 180 -3.63 0.95 14.90
C ARG A 180 -2.55 1.50 13.98
N THR A 181 -2.04 0.69 13.06
CA THR A 181 -0.98 1.10 12.14
C THR A 181 -1.38 0.87 10.69
N ILE A 182 -0.76 1.65 9.81
CA ILE A 182 -0.89 1.55 8.36
C ILE A 182 0.48 1.73 7.71
N GLY A 183 0.70 1.07 6.60
CA GLY A 183 1.73 1.42 5.63
C GLY A 183 1.08 1.72 4.29
N VAL A 184 1.58 2.72 3.59
CA VAL A 184 1.10 3.07 2.24
C VAL A 184 2.26 3.03 1.27
N GLY A 185 2.02 2.46 0.09
CA GLY A 185 2.96 2.46 -1.03
C GLY A 185 2.29 2.97 -2.28
N TYR A 186 2.95 3.89 -2.99
CA TYR A 186 2.58 4.41 -4.31
C TYR A 186 3.68 4.20 -5.35
N TYR A 187 3.37 3.59 -6.48
CA TYR A 187 4.30 3.50 -7.60
C TYR A 187 3.69 4.02 -8.89
N GLY A 188 4.40 4.93 -9.57
CA GLY A 188 4.05 5.40 -10.91
C GLY A 188 4.71 4.55 -12.00
N GLY A 189 3.92 3.88 -12.82
CA GLY A 189 4.41 2.97 -13.86
C GLY A 189 3.41 1.89 -14.24
N GLY A 190 3.86 0.92 -15.02
CA GLY A 190 3.05 -0.22 -15.46
C GLY A 190 1.86 0.16 -16.36
N SER A 191 1.09 -0.85 -16.74
CA SER A 191 -0.04 -0.77 -17.66
C SER A 191 -1.24 -0.01 -17.11
N PHE A 192 -1.41 0.05 -15.78
CA PHE A 192 -2.40 0.91 -15.13
C PHE A 192 -1.87 2.32 -14.80
N GLY A 193 -0.59 2.62 -15.06
CA GLY A 193 0.04 3.93 -14.85
C GLY A 193 0.31 4.30 -13.38
N HIS A 194 -0.54 3.87 -12.45
CA HIS A 194 -0.44 4.15 -11.02
C HIS A 194 -0.89 2.94 -10.21
N TYR A 195 -0.12 2.58 -9.19
CA TYR A 195 -0.39 1.45 -8.30
C TYR A 195 -0.26 1.89 -6.85
N TRP A 196 -1.18 1.41 -6.01
CA TRP A 196 -1.28 1.77 -4.61
C TRP A 196 -1.53 0.54 -3.76
N THR A 197 -0.90 0.51 -2.58
CA THR A 197 -1.10 -0.52 -1.55
C THR A 197 -1.28 0.14 -0.19
N GLN A 198 -2.26 -0.29 0.59
CA GLN A 198 -2.36 -0.04 2.03
C GLN A 198 -2.20 -1.37 2.76
N GLY A 199 -1.23 -1.49 3.66
CA GLY A 199 -1.15 -2.57 4.64
C GLY A 199 -1.58 -2.07 6.02
N PHE A 200 -2.25 -2.89 6.82
CA PHE A 200 -2.66 -2.50 8.17
C PHE A 200 -2.35 -3.58 9.22
N ASP A 201 -2.15 -3.13 10.47
CA ASP A 201 -1.97 -3.97 11.65
C ASP A 201 -2.63 -3.37 12.92
N ASN A 202 -2.72 -4.16 14.00
CA ASN A 202 -3.37 -3.81 15.27
C ASN A 202 -2.45 -3.27 16.37
#